data_AF-A0A7C5PTQ0-F1
#
_entry.id   AF-A0A7C5PTQ0-F1
#
_cell.length_a   1.000
_cell.length_b   1.000
_cell.length_c   1.000
_cell.angle_alpha   90.00
_cell.angle_beta   90.00
_cell.angle_gamma   90.00
#
_symmetry.space_group_name_H-M   'P 1'
#
loop_
_entity.id
_entity.type
_entity.pdbx_description
1 polymer ?
#
loop_
_entity_poly.entity_id
_entity_poly.type
_entity_poly.pdbx_seq_one_letter_code
_entity_poly.pdbx_strand_id
1 'polypeptide(L)'
;MSSPEVRRGDTPAGADDKRINRERFIRELDLPAHCMLVSEAERRPYECDGLSAYRRLPWLVLLPETVPQIQRILRQCHDRGMPVVARGAGTGL
;
A
#
# COMPACT_ATOMS: atom_id res chain seq x y z
N MET A 1 -43.89 -17.75 6.80
CA MET A 1 -43.25 -16.48 7.23
C MET A 1 -41.84 -16.82 7.67
N SER A 2 -40.88 -16.68 6.75
CA SER A 2 -39.50 -17.14 6.90
C SER A 2 -38.63 -15.95 7.34
N SER A 3 -38.12 -15.99 8.56
CA SER A 3 -37.13 -15.02 9.03
C SER A 3 -35.78 -15.29 8.35
N PRO A 4 -35.05 -14.27 7.85
CA PRO A 4 -33.71 -14.47 7.31
C PRO A 4 -32.68 -14.42 8.44
N GLU A 5 -31.83 -15.44 8.49
CA GLU A 5 -30.64 -15.50 9.33
C GLU A 5 -29.67 -14.37 8.95
N VAL A 6 -29.41 -13.48 9.90
CA VAL A 6 -28.30 -12.53 9.81
C VAL A 6 -27.01 -13.33 9.88
N ARG A 7 -26.37 -13.55 8.73
CA ARG A 7 -24.97 -14.02 8.69
C ARG A 7 -24.12 -12.96 9.37
N ARG A 8 -23.74 -13.23 10.62
CA ARG A 8 -22.65 -12.52 11.32
C ARG A 8 -21.45 -12.60 10.40
N GLY A 9 -21.14 -11.48 9.75
CA GLY A 9 -19.93 -11.36 8.96
C GLY A 9 -18.75 -11.72 9.84
N ASP A 10 -17.92 -12.64 9.35
CA ASP A 10 -16.58 -12.85 9.86
C ASP A 10 -15.91 -11.50 10.00
N THR A 11 -15.80 -11.04 11.24
CA THR A 11 -14.90 -9.96 11.58
C THR A 11 -13.51 -10.53 11.35
N PRO A 12 -12.65 -9.95 10.48
CA PRO A 12 -11.30 -10.45 10.35
C PRO A 12 -10.65 -10.31 11.73
N ALA A 13 -10.41 -11.48 12.32
CA ALA A 13 -9.73 -11.65 13.57
C ALA A 13 -8.35 -10.99 13.50
N GLY A 14 -8.00 -10.27 14.57
CA GLY A 14 -6.62 -9.87 14.83
C GLY A 14 -6.26 -8.48 14.33
N ALA A 15 -6.78 -7.45 15.00
CA ALA A 15 -6.02 -6.20 15.17
C ALA A 15 -4.84 -6.48 16.11
N ASP A 16 -3.88 -7.26 15.63
CA ASP A 16 -2.59 -7.45 16.27
C ASP A 16 -1.87 -6.10 16.20
N ASP A 17 -1.40 -5.59 17.35
CA ASP A 17 -0.53 -4.42 17.43
C ASP A 17 0.86 -4.74 16.85
N LYS A 18 0.90 -5.08 15.56
CA LYS A 18 2.12 -5.23 14.75
C LYS A 18 2.32 -3.93 14.01
N ARG A 19 2.76 -2.90 14.73
CA ARG A 19 3.20 -1.66 14.10
C ARG A 19 4.32 -2.00 13.11
N ILE A 20 4.02 -1.95 11.81
CA ILE A 20 4.98 -2.29 10.75
C ILE A 20 6.16 -1.32 10.85
N ASN A 21 7.34 -1.86 11.13
CA ASN A 21 8.57 -1.08 11.17
C ASN A 21 8.98 -0.69 9.74
N ARG A 22 8.96 0.61 9.45
CA ARG A 22 9.22 1.14 8.11
C ARG A 22 10.61 0.84 7.59
N GLU A 23 11.61 1.00 8.42
CA GLU A 23 13.00 0.78 8.03
C GLU A 23 13.26 -0.69 7.74
N ARG A 24 12.72 -1.59 8.56
CA ARG A 24 12.79 -3.03 8.32
C ARG A 24 12.13 -3.40 7.00
N PHE A 25 10.94 -2.88 6.76
CA PHE A 25 10.22 -3.14 5.50
C PHE A 25 11.00 -2.66 4.28
N ILE A 26 11.53 -1.44 4.31
CA ILE A 26 12.36 -0.87 3.23
C ILE A 26 13.57 -1.76 2.94
N ARG A 27 14.27 -2.25 3.97
CA ARG A 27 15.41 -3.16 3.80
C ARG A 27 14.99 -4.50 3.20
N GLU A 28 13.83 -5.03 3.58
CA GLU A 28 13.30 -6.31 3.06
C GLU A 28 12.80 -6.24 1.62
N LEU A 29 12.47 -5.06 1.10
CA LEU A 29 12.02 -4.90 -0.28
C LEU A 29 13.09 -5.27 -1.30
N ASP A 30 14.37 -5.06 -0.96
CA ASP A 30 15.52 -5.36 -1.83
C ASP A 30 15.36 -4.74 -3.23
N LEU A 31 15.13 -3.42 -3.23
CA LEU A 31 15.00 -2.59 -4.43
C LEU A 31 16.18 -1.63 -4.55
N PRO A 32 16.53 -1.20 -5.76
CA PRO A 32 17.44 -0.06 -5.94
C PRO A 32 16.96 1.16 -5.16
N ALA A 33 17.89 1.94 -4.60
CA ALA A 33 17.55 3.09 -3.75
C ALA A 33 16.65 4.11 -4.49
N HIS A 34 16.89 4.35 -5.78
CA HIS A 34 16.10 5.27 -6.59
C HIS A 34 14.66 4.81 -6.86
N CYS A 35 14.36 3.52 -6.64
CA CYS A 35 13.00 2.99 -6.73
C CYS A 35 12.18 3.26 -5.44
N MET A 36 12.76 3.89 -4.42
CA MET A 36 12.14 4.07 -3.10
C MET A 36 12.12 5.54 -2.68
N LEU A 37 10.94 6.14 -2.70
CA LEU A 37 10.73 7.52 -2.26
C LEU A 37 10.36 7.52 -0.77
N VAL A 38 11.34 7.84 0.07
CA VAL A 38 11.26 7.66 1.53
C VAL A 38 11.09 8.99 2.26
N SER A 39 11.71 10.06 1.75
CA SER A 39 11.60 11.38 2.36
C SER A 39 10.19 11.94 2.20
N GLU A 40 9.83 12.91 3.02
CA GLU A 40 8.55 13.60 2.86
C GLU A 40 8.48 14.39 1.55
N ALA A 41 9.55 15.08 1.17
CA ALA A 41 9.59 15.87 -0.06
C ALA A 41 9.30 15.03 -1.31
N GLU A 42 9.87 13.83 -1.40
CA GLU A 42 9.66 12.92 -2.53
C GLU A 42 8.24 12.31 -2.56
N ARG A 43 7.59 12.17 -1.39
CA ARG A 43 6.25 11.57 -1.27
C ARG A 43 5.12 12.58 -1.46
N ARG A 44 5.37 13.87 -1.21
CA ARG A 44 4.36 14.95 -1.34
C ARG A 44 3.62 14.96 -2.69
N PRO A 45 4.27 14.76 -3.86
CA PRO A 45 3.56 14.69 -5.14
C PRO A 45 2.49 13.58 -5.22
N TYR A 46 2.58 12.59 -4.34
CA TYR A 46 1.71 11.42 -4.27
C TYR A 46 0.64 11.53 -3.18
N GLU A 47 0.46 12.70 -2.54
CA GLU A 47 -0.52 12.88 -1.46
C GLU A 47 -1.99 12.85 -1.92
N CYS A 48 -2.24 12.94 -3.23
CA CYS A 48 -3.57 12.96 -3.83
C CYS A 48 -3.59 12.12 -5.12
N ASP A 49 -4.72 11.46 -5.39
CA ASP A 49 -4.95 10.50 -6.49
C ASP A 49 -6.10 10.87 -7.46
N GLY A 50 -6.47 12.15 -7.56
CA GLY A 50 -7.43 12.66 -8.54
C GLY A 50 -8.52 13.55 -7.93
N LEU A 51 -8.73 13.45 -6.62
CA LEU A 51 -9.60 14.33 -5.84
C LEU A 51 -8.75 15.23 -4.95
N SER A 52 -8.29 16.36 -5.49
CA SER A 52 -7.33 17.29 -4.83
C SER A 52 -7.74 17.83 -3.45
N ALA A 53 -9.03 17.72 -3.12
CA ALA A 53 -9.58 18.03 -1.80
C ALA A 53 -9.15 17.03 -0.72
N TYR A 54 -8.82 15.79 -1.09
CA TYR A 54 -8.40 14.73 -0.17
C TYR A 54 -6.91 14.49 -0.31
N ARG A 55 -6.15 14.87 0.73
CA ARG A 55 -4.70 14.72 0.75
C ARG A 55 -4.27 13.88 1.94
N ARG A 56 -3.48 12.85 1.67
CA ARG A 56 -2.86 11.99 2.68
C ARG A 56 -1.45 11.67 2.23
N LEU A 57 -0.46 12.11 3.01
CA LEU A 57 0.93 11.77 2.72
C LEU A 57 1.10 10.24 2.79
N PRO A 58 1.49 9.58 1.69
CA PRO A 58 1.63 8.13 1.66
C PRO A 58 2.77 7.69 2.58
N TRP A 59 2.69 6.51 3.18
CA TRP A 59 3.72 6.03 4.11
C TRP A 59 5.07 5.74 3.43
N LEU A 60 5.02 5.27 2.18
CA LEU A 60 6.14 4.97 1.28
C LEU A 60 5.61 5.04 -0.17
N VAL A 61 6.45 5.44 -1.13
CA VAL A 61 6.14 5.34 -2.56
C VAL A 61 7.25 4.53 -3.24
N LEU A 62 6.86 3.60 -4.11
CA LEU A 62 7.76 2.69 -4.80
C LEU A 62 7.61 2.85 -6.31
N LEU A 63 8.73 2.89 -7.02
CA LEU A 63 8.83 3.02 -8.47
C LEU A 63 9.53 1.79 -9.07
N PRO A 64 8.90 0.60 -9.04
CA PRO A 64 9.50 -0.60 -9.60
C PRO A 64 9.60 -0.51 -11.13
N GLU A 65 10.68 -1.06 -11.68
CA GLU A 65 11.02 -1.03 -13.11
C GLU A 65 10.67 -2.35 -13.81
N THR A 66 10.44 -3.42 -13.04
CA THR A 66 10.23 -4.76 -13.58
C THR A 66 9.05 -5.47 -12.94
N VAL A 67 8.41 -6.37 -13.69
CA VAL A 67 7.31 -7.21 -13.19
C VAL A 67 7.72 -8.03 -11.95
N PRO A 68 8.90 -8.67 -11.89
CA PRO A 68 9.33 -9.38 -10.69
C PRO A 68 9.41 -8.52 -9.43
N GLN A 69 9.85 -7.26 -9.54
CA GLN A 69 9.86 -6.32 -8.42
C GLN A 69 8.43 -6.02 -7.95
N ILE A 70 7.51 -5.73 -8.86
CA ILE A 70 6.09 -5.50 -8.56
C ILE A 70 5.51 -6.70 -7.80
N GLN A 71 5.70 -7.91 -8.33
CA GLN A 71 5.20 -9.13 -7.72
C GLN A 71 5.75 -9.35 -6.30
N ARG A 72 7.04 -9.06 -6.07
CA ARG A 72 7.66 -9.14 -4.74
C ARG A 72 7.04 -8.14 -3.77
N ILE A 73 6.90 -6.88 -4.17
CA ILE A 73 6.30 -5.80 -3.37
C ILE A 73 4.87 -6.20 -2.97
N LEU A 74 4.04 -6.58 -3.95
CA LEU A 74 2.64 -6.91 -3.70
C LEU A 74 2.47 -8.12 -2.78
N ARG A 75 3.28 -9.17 -2.92
CA ARG A 75 3.29 -10.31 -1.99
C ARG A 75 3.63 -9.86 -0.57
N GLN A 76 4.73 -9.12 -0.41
CA GLN A 76 5.15 -8.67 0.92
C GLN A 76 4.11 -7.76 1.61
N CYS A 77 3.45 -6.88 0.84
CA CYS A 77 2.37 -6.04 1.35
C CYS A 77 1.15 -6.89 1.74
N HIS A 78 0.75 -7.83 0.88
CA HIS A 78 -0.39 -8.73 1.13
C HIS A 78 -0.19 -9.57 2.39
N ASP A 79 0.98 -10.20 2.55
CA ASP A 79 1.33 -11.01 3.72
C ASP A 79 1.29 -10.22 5.05
N ARG A 80 1.43 -8.88 4.98
CA ARG A 80 1.40 -7.96 6.13
C ARG A 80 0.08 -7.22 6.27
N GLY A 81 -0.91 -7.47 5.41
CA GLY A 81 -2.17 -6.73 5.38
C GLY A 81 -1.99 -5.23 5.05
N MET A 82 -0.91 -4.86 4.36
CA MET A 82 -0.63 -3.48 3.98
C MET A 82 -1.45 -3.06 2.76
N PRO A 83 -2.24 -1.99 2.84
CA PRO A 83 -2.96 -1.48 1.68
C PRO A 83 -1.98 -0.89 0.66
N VAL A 84 -2.26 -1.13 -0.62
CA VAL A 84 -1.47 -0.63 -1.75
C VAL A 84 -2.39 0.10 -2.72
N VAL A 85 -1.98 1.27 -3.17
CA VAL A 85 -2.64 2.03 -4.24
C VAL A 85 -1.73 2.01 -5.45
N ALA A 86 -2.18 1.40 -6.54
CA ALA A 86 -1.48 1.46 -7.81
C ALA A 86 -1.76 2.81 -8.49
N ARG A 87 -0.71 3.47 -8.98
CA ARG A 87 -0.82 4.74 -9.71
C ARG A 87 -0.13 4.61 -11.06
N GLY A 88 -0.90 4.70 -12.14
CA GLY A 88 -0.36 4.84 -13.48
C GLY A 88 0.21 6.24 -13.73
N ALA A 89 0.66 6.52 -14.95
CA ALA A 89 1.17 7.83 -15.35
C ALA A 89 0.12 8.96 -15.33
N GLY A 90 -1.12 8.69 -14.92
CA GLY A 90 -2.22 9.64 -14.97
C GLY A 90 -2.77 9.88 -16.38
N THR A 91 -2.46 8.99 -17.34
CA THR A 91 -2.82 9.14 -18.75
C THR A 91 -4.16 8.50 -19.14
N GLY A 92 -4.81 7.75 -18.24
CA GLY A 92 -6.12 7.13 -18.50
C GLY A 92 -6.15 6.15 -19.68
N LEU A 93 -4.99 5.61 -20.07
CA LEU A 93 -4.83 4.63 -21.15
C LEU A 93 -4.62 3.23 -20.57
#